data_AF-A0A3D1TFV4-F1
#
_entry.id   AF-A0A3D1TFV4-F1
#
_cell.length_a   1.000
_cell.length_b   1.000
_cell.length_c   1.000
_cell.angle_alpha   90.00
_cell.angle_beta   90.00
_cell.angle_gamma   90.00
#
_symmetry.space_group_name_H-M   'P 1'
#
loop_
_entity.id
_entity.type
_entity.pdbx_description
1 polymer ?
#
loop_
_entity_poly.entity_id
_entity_poly.type
_entity_poly.pdbx_seq_one_letter_code
_entity_poly.pdbx_strand_id
1 'polypeptide(L)'
;MNVLISTLTIGLILSLLAFGVYISFRIFNFPDITTEGSITLGAAVAAALILHGSENPSWFTTPWAATLLGGLAGGVAGVATGVLHTRFKIHGLLSGILVMTALYSINLRVMGQSNLSLNDVPTIFSGPQFLAEQLHPAPADGGV
;
A
#
# COMPACT_ATOMS: atom_id res chain seq x y z
N MET A 1 -19.71 13.32 14.46
CA MET A 1 -18.94 12.12 14.87
C MET A 1 -18.06 11.57 13.74
N ASN A 2 -18.51 11.59 12.48
CA ASN A 2 -17.75 10.99 11.37
C ASN A 2 -16.43 11.68 11.03
N VAL A 3 -16.38 13.02 11.04
CA VAL A 3 -15.16 13.76 10.68
C VAL A 3 -13.99 13.44 11.60
N LEU A 4 -14.21 13.30 12.91
CA LEU A 4 -13.15 12.96 13.86
C LEU A 4 -12.53 11.59 13.56
N ILE A 5 -13.38 10.59 13.32
CA ILE A 5 -12.93 9.23 13.01
C ILE A 5 -12.19 9.21 11.66
N SER A 6 -12.76 9.85 10.62
CA SER A 6 -12.12 9.90 9.29
C SER A 6 -10.75 10.59 9.32
N THR A 7 -10.63 11.72 10.01
CA THR A 7 -9.36 12.44 10.16
C THR A 7 -8.34 11.61 10.93
N LEU A 8 -8.76 10.92 12.00
CA LEU A 8 -7.87 10.05 12.77
C LEU A 8 -7.39 8.87 11.93
N THR A 9 -8.27 8.23 11.15
CA THR A 9 -7.91 7.13 10.25
C THR A 9 -6.86 7.55 9.22
N ILE A 10 -7.08 8.66 8.53
CA ILE A 10 -6.12 9.18 7.54
C ILE A 10 -4.81 9.60 8.22
N GLY A 11 -4.89 10.25 9.39
CA GLY A 11 -3.70 10.65 10.15
C GLY A 11 -2.85 9.46 10.58
N LEU A 12 -3.47 8.37 11.03
CA LEU A 12 -2.78 7.13 11.38
C LEU A 12 -2.13 6.48 10.16
N ILE A 13 -2.80 6.47 9.00
CA ILE A 13 -2.23 5.96 7.75
C ILE A 13 -1.01 6.80 7.32
N LEU A 14 -1.14 8.13 7.32
CA LEU A 14 -0.05 9.03 6.94
C LEU A 14 1.11 9.04 7.96
N SER A 15 0.87 8.63 9.21
CA SER A 15 1.94 8.48 10.21
C SER A 15 2.98 7.43 9.80
N LEU A 16 2.57 6.37 9.10
CA LEU A 16 3.49 5.37 8.54
C LEU A 16 4.40 5.96 7.46
N LEU A 17 3.86 6.83 6.61
CA LEU A 17 4.65 7.57 5.62
C LEU A 17 5.66 8.50 6.30
N ALA A 18 5.22 9.25 7.32
CA ALA A 18 6.10 10.12 8.10
C ALA A 18 7.22 9.33 8.79
N PHE A 19 6.92 8.13 9.29
CA PHE A 19 7.91 7.24 9.89
C PHE A 19 8.95 6.76 8.86
N GLY A 20 8.52 6.42 7.64
CA GLY A 20 9.44 6.07 6.55
C GLY A 20 10.42 7.20 6.22
N VAL A 21 9.91 8.42 6.05
CA VAL A 21 10.74 9.62 5.82
C VAL A 21 11.67 9.87 7.01
N TYR A 22 11.17 9.75 8.25
CA TYR A 22 11.98 9.89 9.46
C TYR A 22 13.17 8.93 9.48
N ILE A 23 12.96 7.66 9.13
CA ILE A 23 14.04 6.66 9.07
C ILE A 23 15.12 7.12 8.07
N SER A 24 14.75 7.54 6.87
CA SER A 24 15.73 7.97 5.87
C SER A 24 16.53 9.19 6.34
N PHE A 25 15.84 10.23 6.79
CA PHE A 25 16.47 11.49 7.17
C PHE A 25 17.26 11.40 8.48
N ARG A 26 16.75 10.69 9.50
CA ARG A 26 17.34 10.72 10.84
C ARG A 26 18.29 9.56 11.11
N ILE A 27 17.98 8.37 10.60
CA ILE A 27 18.78 7.16 10.86
C ILE A 27 19.85 7.03 9.78
N PHE A 28 19.47 7.10 8.51
CA PHE A 28 20.43 6.98 7.40
C PHE A 28 21.15 8.29 7.07
N ASN A 29 20.71 9.43 7.64
CA ASN A 29 21.20 10.77 7.30
C ASN A 29 21.24 11.00 5.78
N PHE A 30 20.24 10.42 5.10
CA PHE A 30 20.13 10.34 3.65
C PHE A 30 18.76 10.89 3.29
N PRO A 31 18.68 12.10 2.73
CA PRO A 31 17.39 12.72 2.41
C PRO A 31 16.77 12.05 1.17
N ASP A 32 15.96 11.02 1.41
CA ASP A 32 15.29 10.23 0.39
C ASP A 32 13.79 10.47 0.43
N ILE A 33 13.22 10.83 -0.72
CA ILE A 33 11.77 10.94 -0.92
C ILE A 33 11.21 9.66 -1.58
N THR A 34 12.05 8.68 -1.93
CA THR A 34 11.62 7.36 -2.45
C THR A 34 10.63 6.67 -1.53
N THR A 35 10.68 6.91 -0.22
CA THR A 35 9.74 6.34 0.75
C THR A 35 8.28 6.66 0.41
N GLU A 36 8.00 7.82 -0.17
CA GLU A 36 6.66 8.16 -0.64
C GLU A 36 6.27 7.32 -1.88
N GLY A 37 7.18 7.23 -2.85
CA GLY A 37 6.98 6.44 -4.06
C GLY A 37 6.89 4.94 -3.79
N SER A 38 7.64 4.41 -2.83
CA SER A 38 7.67 2.97 -2.53
C SER A 38 6.43 2.51 -1.77
N ILE A 39 5.92 3.34 -0.85
CA ILE A 39 4.65 3.06 -0.15
C ILE A 39 3.50 3.09 -1.14
N THR A 40 3.48 4.06 -2.06
CA THR A 40 2.44 4.14 -3.11
C THR A 40 2.54 2.99 -4.11
N LEU A 41 3.74 2.55 -4.49
CA LEU A 41 3.93 1.36 -5.32
C LEU A 41 3.40 0.10 -4.63
N GLY A 42 3.73 -0.08 -3.34
CA GLY A 42 3.23 -1.22 -2.58
C GLY A 42 1.70 -1.24 -2.47
N ALA A 43 1.09 -0.08 -2.26
CA ALA A 43 -0.36 0.07 -2.28
C ALA A 43 -0.97 -0.23 -3.66
N ALA A 44 -0.36 0.28 -4.74
CA ALA A 44 -0.80 0.04 -6.12
C ALA A 44 -0.77 -1.46 -6.48
N VAL A 45 0.32 -2.15 -6.15
CA VAL A 45 0.47 -3.60 -6.38
C VAL A 45 -0.53 -4.39 -5.54
N ALA A 46 -0.68 -4.07 -4.25
CA ALA A 46 -1.63 -4.75 -3.38
C ALA A 46 -3.07 -4.57 -3.87
N ALA A 47 -3.47 -3.33 -4.22
CA ALA A 47 -4.79 -3.03 -4.73
C ALA A 47 -5.08 -3.75 -6.06
N ALA A 48 -4.13 -3.74 -7.00
CA ALA A 48 -4.28 -4.44 -8.27
C ALA A 48 -4.41 -5.96 -8.09
N LEU A 49 -3.62 -6.56 -7.19
CA LEU A 49 -3.69 -7.99 -6.88
C LEU A 49 -5.00 -8.39 -6.20
N ILE A 50 -5.49 -7.57 -5.26
CA ILE A 50 -6.76 -7.81 -4.56
C ILE A 50 -7.93 -7.74 -5.55
N LEU A 51 -7.92 -6.77 -6.48
CA LEU A 51 -8.94 -6.66 -7.52
C LEU A 51 -8.93 -7.84 -8.49
N HIS A 52 -7.75 -8.22 -8.99
CA HIS A 52 -7.64 -9.43 -9.81
C HIS A 52 -8.06 -10.70 -9.05
N GLY A 53 -7.83 -10.75 -7.73
CA GLY A 53 -8.27 -11.85 -6.88
C GLY A 53 -9.78 -11.99 -6.75
N SER A 54 -10.51 -10.88 -6.88
CA SER A 54 -11.97 -10.88 -6.91
C SER A 54 -12.51 -11.63 -8.13
N GLU A 55 -11.85 -11.49 -9.27
CA GLU A 55 -12.24 -12.14 -10.52
C GLU A 55 -11.67 -13.56 -10.67
N ASN A 56 -10.41 -13.77 -10.23
CA ASN A 56 -9.71 -15.05 -10.28
C ASN A 56 -9.01 -15.34 -8.94
N PRO A 57 -9.63 -16.14 -8.06
CA PRO A 57 -9.06 -16.47 -6.78
C PRO A 57 -7.86 -17.42 -6.93
N SER A 58 -6.72 -17.00 -6.38
CA SER A 58 -5.47 -17.75 -6.30
C SER A 58 -4.80 -17.49 -4.95
N TRP A 59 -3.88 -18.36 -4.54
CA TRP A 59 -3.17 -18.22 -3.26
C TRP A 59 -2.40 -16.89 -3.15
N PHE A 60 -1.89 -16.38 -4.27
CA PHE A 60 -1.17 -15.10 -4.34
C PHE A 60 -2.08 -13.87 -4.41
N THR A 61 -3.38 -14.04 -4.66
CA THR A 61 -4.37 -12.95 -4.71
C THR A 61 -5.16 -12.80 -3.40
N THR A 62 -4.84 -13.60 -2.38
CA THR A 62 -5.39 -13.42 -1.03
C THR A 62 -4.94 -12.06 -0.47
N PRO A 63 -5.80 -11.28 0.24
CA PRO A 63 -5.45 -9.95 0.74
C PRO A 63 -4.15 -9.89 1.56
N TRP A 64 -3.87 -10.94 2.33
CA TRP A 64 -2.61 -11.10 3.07
C TRP A 64 -1.39 -11.24 2.16
N ALA A 65 -1.47 -12.14 1.17
CA ALA A 65 -0.39 -12.38 0.21
C ALA A 65 -0.17 -11.16 -0.69
N ALA A 66 -1.25 -10.52 -1.15
CA ALA A 66 -1.20 -9.29 -1.93
C ALA A 66 -0.51 -8.15 -1.17
N THR A 67 -0.78 -8.01 0.12
CA THR A 67 -0.13 -7.01 0.98
C THR A 67 1.38 -7.29 1.12
N LEU A 68 1.76 -8.56 1.31
CA LEU A 68 3.18 -8.95 1.37
C LEU A 68 3.91 -8.71 0.05
N LEU A 69 3.30 -9.08 -1.08
CA LEU A 69 3.84 -8.84 -2.42
C LEU A 69 3.95 -7.33 -2.73
N GLY A 70 2.96 -6.54 -2.30
CA GLY A 70 3.02 -5.08 -2.36
C GLY A 70 4.19 -4.52 -1.54
N GLY A 71 4.37 -5.00 -0.31
CA GLY A 71 5.52 -4.63 0.52
C GLY A 71 6.86 -4.96 -0.13
N LEU A 72 6.98 -6.13 -0.77
CA LEU A 72 8.17 -6.52 -1.53
C LEU A 72 8.41 -5.62 -2.74
N ALA A 73 7.36 -5.24 -3.48
CA ALA A 73 7.47 -4.30 -4.59
C ALA A 73 7.98 -2.92 -4.12
N GLY A 74 7.47 -2.42 -2.98
CA GLY A 74 8.01 -1.22 -2.33
C GLY A 74 9.47 -1.40 -1.88
N GLY A 75 9.85 -2.59 -1.41
CA GLY A 75 11.24 -2.93 -1.12
C GLY A 75 12.15 -2.82 -2.34
N VAL A 76 11.71 -3.31 -3.50
CA VAL A 76 12.45 -3.22 -4.78
C VAL A 76 12.68 -1.75 -5.18
N ALA A 77 11.71 -0.86 -4.94
CA ALA A 77 11.90 0.57 -5.15
C ALA A 77 13.02 1.14 -4.26
N GLY A 78 13.07 0.77 -2.98
CA GLY A 78 14.16 1.17 -2.09
C GLY A 78 15.52 0.63 -2.53
N VAL A 79 15.56 -0.62 -3.01
CA VAL A 79 16.77 -1.23 -3.59
C VAL A 79 17.23 -0.45 -4.82
N ALA A 80 16.31 -0.02 -5.70
CA ALA A 80 16.66 0.77 -6.88
C ALA A 80 17.34 2.09 -6.48
N THR A 81 16.83 2.80 -5.48
CA THR A 81 17.47 4.01 -4.94
C THR A 81 18.84 3.72 -4.32
N GLY A 82 18.94 2.63 -3.55
CA GLY A 82 20.20 2.19 -2.98
C GLY A 82 21.26 1.88 -4.05
N VAL A 83 20.87 1.22 -5.15
CA VAL A 83 21.75 0.90 -6.28
C VAL A 83 22.19 2.17 -7.03
N LEU A 84 21.28 3.11 -7.29
CA LEU A 84 21.61 4.40 -7.92
C LEU A 84 22.62 5.20 -7.08
N HIS A 85 22.44 5.23 -5.76
CA HIS A 85 23.38 5.91 -4.88
C HIS A 85 24.73 5.19 -4.77
N THR A 86 24.72 3.88 -4.47
CA THR A 86 25.96 3.12 -4.16
C THR A 86 26.75 2.73 -5.40
N ARG A 87 26.10 2.33 -6.50
CA ARG A 87 26.77 1.84 -7.72
C ARG A 87 27.01 2.93 -8.73
N PHE A 88 26.02 3.80 -8.97
CA PHE A 88 26.12 4.89 -9.95
C PHE A 88 26.68 6.19 -9.35
N LYS A 89 26.91 6.23 -8.02
CA LYS A 89 27.50 7.37 -7.30
C LYS A 89 26.70 8.67 -7.48
N ILE A 90 25.39 8.54 -7.68
CA ILE A 90 24.48 9.68 -7.78
C ILE A 90 24.27 10.26 -6.38
N HIS A 91 24.16 11.59 -6.28
CA HIS A 91 23.87 12.24 -5.02
C HIS A 91 22.53 11.77 -4.44
N GLY A 92 22.44 11.63 -3.12
CA GLY A 92 21.31 10.97 -2.47
C GLY A 92 19.95 11.58 -2.78
N LEU A 93 19.83 12.90 -2.65
CA LEU A 93 18.62 13.64 -3.02
C LEU A 93 18.20 13.38 -4.48
N LEU A 94 19.17 13.40 -5.39
CA LEU A 94 18.90 13.24 -6.82
C LEU A 94 18.43 11.81 -7.12
N SER A 95 19.05 10.82 -6.48
CA SER A 95 18.61 9.42 -6.57
C SER A 95 17.16 9.26 -6.11
N GLY A 96 16.79 9.87 -4.98
CA GLY A 96 15.42 9.81 -4.46
C GLY A 96 14.39 10.45 -5.37
N ILE A 97 14.67 11.65 -5.91
CA ILE A 97 13.76 12.34 -6.83
C ILE A 97 13.62 11.58 -8.17
N LEU A 98 14.72 11.01 -8.68
CA LEU A 98 14.69 10.20 -9.91
C LEU A 98 13.82 8.97 -9.77
N VAL A 99 13.97 8.22 -8.66
CA VAL A 99 13.16 7.03 -8.40
C VAL A 99 11.71 7.41 -8.14
N MET A 100 11.42 8.44 -7.35
CA MET A 100 10.06 8.92 -7.13
C MET A 100 9.35 9.26 -8.45
N THR A 101 10.04 9.96 -9.36
CA THR A 101 9.48 10.32 -10.68
C THR A 101 9.23 9.09 -11.54
N ALA A 102 10.13 8.11 -11.53
CA ALA A 102 9.95 6.84 -12.24
C ALA A 102 8.77 6.04 -11.67
N LEU A 103 8.66 5.97 -10.34
CA LEU A 103 7.60 5.25 -9.63
C LEU A 103 6.22 5.83 -9.91
N TYR A 104 6.09 7.14 -10.07
CA TYR A 104 4.82 7.75 -10.48
C TYR A 104 4.27 7.12 -11.77
N SER A 105 5.12 6.93 -12.77
CA SER A 105 4.73 6.28 -14.04
C SER A 105 4.47 4.78 -13.88
N ILE A 106 5.27 4.10 -13.06
CA ILE A 106 5.11 2.67 -12.80
C ILE A 106 3.80 2.40 -12.05
N ASN A 107 3.44 3.22 -11.06
CA ASN A 107 2.20 3.09 -10.30
C ASN A 107 0.98 3.12 -11.23
N LEU A 108 0.93 4.10 -12.15
CA LEU A 108 -0.13 4.20 -13.15
C LEU A 108 -0.13 2.99 -14.10
N ARG A 109 1.04 2.47 -14.48
CA ARG A 109 1.14 1.28 -15.33
C ARG A 109 0.64 0.01 -14.64
N VAL A 110 0.96 -0.15 -13.34
CA VAL A 110 0.52 -1.28 -12.52
C VAL A 110 -0.99 -1.23 -12.29
N MET A 111 -1.53 -0.04 -12.00
CA MET A 111 -2.96 0.13 -11.78
C MET A 111 -3.79 0.08 -13.06
N GLY A 112 -3.21 0.43 -14.21
CA GLY A 112 -3.90 0.52 -15.51
C GLY A 112 -4.91 1.67 -15.61
N GLN A 113 -5.25 2.31 -14.49
CA GLN A 113 -6.20 3.40 -14.34
C GLN A 113 -5.70 4.34 -13.25
N SER A 114 -6.19 5.58 -13.19
CA SER A 114 -5.78 6.53 -12.14
C SER A 114 -6.40 6.23 -10.77
N ASN A 115 -7.52 5.53 -10.73
CA ASN A 115 -8.23 5.21 -9.50
C ASN A 115 -8.79 3.79 -9.56
N LEU A 116 -8.44 2.98 -8.57
CA LEU A 116 -8.94 1.63 -8.41
C LEU A 116 -10.01 1.63 -7.32
N SER A 117 -11.25 1.24 -7.66
CA SER A 117 -12.32 1.11 -6.68
C SER A 117 -12.20 -0.23 -5.96
N LEU A 118 -11.99 -0.19 -4.65
CA LEU A 118 -11.93 -1.38 -3.78
C LEU A 118 -13.26 -1.62 -3.05
N ASN A 119 -14.38 -1.21 -3.66
CA ASN A 119 -15.71 -1.47 -3.12
C ASN A 119 -16.09 -2.94 -3.35
N ASP A 120 -16.67 -3.59 -2.34
CA ASP A 120 -17.14 -4.98 -2.37
C ASP A 120 -16.06 -6.04 -2.66
N VAL A 121 -14.78 -5.72 -2.44
CA VAL A 121 -13.66 -6.64 -2.65
C VAL A 121 -13.33 -7.37 -1.33
N PRO A 122 -13.00 -8.68 -1.35
CA PRO A 122 -12.67 -9.43 -0.14
C PRO A 122 -11.54 -8.75 0.66
N THR A 123 -11.82 -8.49 1.93
CA THR A 123 -10.85 -7.89 2.85
C THR A 123 -10.21 -8.97 3.73
N ILE A 124 -9.15 -8.58 4.45
CA ILE A 124 -8.54 -9.41 5.50
C ILE A 124 -9.58 -9.86 6.56
N PHE A 125 -10.65 -9.07 6.75
CA PHE A 125 -11.67 -9.31 7.76
C PHE A 125 -12.86 -10.12 7.26
N SER A 126 -12.94 -10.43 5.97
CA SER A 126 -14.04 -11.21 5.38
C SER A 126 -14.21 -12.60 6.03
N GLY A 127 -13.11 -13.31 6.30
CA GLY A 127 -13.13 -14.60 7.00
C GLY A 127 -13.66 -14.51 8.45
N PRO A 128 -13.07 -13.64 9.30
CA PRO A 128 -13.58 -13.40 10.66
C PRO A 128 -15.03 -12.91 10.71
N GLN A 129 -15.46 -12.07 9.77
CA GLN A 129 -16.84 -11.57 9.68
C GLN A 129 -17.84 -12.69 9.41
N PHE A 130 -17.53 -13.60 8.49
CA PHE A 130 -18.36 -14.78 8.22
C PHE A 130 -18.51 -15.70 9.44
N LEU A 131 -17.43 -15.92 10.20
CA LEU A 131 -17.48 -16.70 11.44
C LEU A 131 -18.23 -15.98 12.57
N ALA A 132 -18.12 -14.65 12.65
CA ALA A 132 -18.86 -13.84 13.62
C ALA A 132 -20.38 -13.87 13.35
N GLU A 133 -20.81 -13.82 12.08
CA GLU A 133 -22.21 -13.99 11.68
C GLU A 133 -22.76 -15.38 11.99
N GLN A 134 -21.94 -16.44 11.90
CA GLN A 134 -22.37 -17.79 12.26
C GLN A 134 -22.46 -18.02 13.78
N LEU A 135 -21.60 -17.37 14.58
CA LEU A 135 -21.57 -17.51 16.04
C LEU A 135 -22.57 -16.58 16.74
N HIS A 136 -22.84 -15.41 16.16
CA HIS A 136 -23.89 -14.48 16.56
C HIS A 136 -24.76 -14.19 15.35
N PRO A 137 -25.73 -15.07 15.01
CA PRO A 137 -26.74 -14.72 14.02
C PRO A 137 -27.44 -13.45 14.52
N ALA A 138 -27.36 -12.39 13.71
CA ALA A 138 -28.11 -11.17 13.98
C ALA A 138 -29.59 -11.56 14.20
N PRO A 139 -30.29 -10.95 15.17
CA PRO A 139 -31.74 -11.12 15.24
C PRO A 139 -32.31 -10.75 13.87
N ALA A 140 -33.24 -11.58 13.38
CA ALA A 140 -33.93 -11.32 12.15
C ALA A 140 -34.68 -9.98 12.28
N ASP A 141 -34.09 -8.92 11.76
CA ASP A 141 -34.77 -7.64 11.67
C ASP A 141 -35.81 -7.78 10.56
N GLY A 142 -37.05 -8.06 11.02
CA GLY A 142 -38.26 -7.87 10.23
C GLY A 142 -38.28 -6.45 9.66
N GLY A 143 -38.70 -6.35 8.41
CA GLY A 143 -38.59 -5.12 7.63
C GLY A 143 -39.22 -3.91 8.28
N VAL A 144 -38.62 -2.75 8.06
CA VAL A 144 -39.11 -1.66 7.20
C VAL A 144 -37.88 -0.91 6.68
#